data_AF-A0A965UIK8-F1
#
_entry.id   AF-A0A965UIK8-F1
#
_cell.length_a   1.000
_cell.length_b   1.000
_cell.length_c   1.000
_cell.angle_alpha   90.00
_cell.angle_beta   90.00
_cell.angle_gamma   90.00
#
_symmetry.space_group_name_H-M   'P 1'
#
loop_
_entity.id
_entity.type
_entity.pdbx_description
1 polymer ?
#
loop_
_entity_poly.entity_id
_entity_poly.type
_entity_poly.pdbx_seq_one_letter_code
_entity_poly.pdbx_strand_id
1 'polypeptide(L)'
;MKNFKDIDEAKEYYPESRYLILTDEEANDAVFEYIVESLWAFKSEFLASETDLPVEVFKALSGQCEDANEPIKKLVEKTCGLLPLVDAAISADGRGHFLSTYDGEETEIQIGDEDYYVYRTN
;
A
#
# COMPACT_ATOMS: atom_id res chain seq x y z
N MET A 1 -18.52 8.06 -9.44
CA MET A 1 -18.40 8.42 -8.03
C MET A 1 -19.77 8.35 -7.37
N LYS A 2 -19.90 7.65 -6.24
CA LYS A 2 -21.11 7.65 -5.40
C LYS A 2 -20.98 8.74 -4.34
N ASN A 3 -22.10 9.36 -3.96
CA ASN A 3 -22.10 10.46 -3.01
C ASN A 3 -22.94 10.08 -1.78
N PHE A 4 -22.43 10.39 -0.60
CA PHE A 4 -23.04 10.16 0.70
C PHE A 4 -23.12 11.46 1.48
N LYS A 5 -24.12 11.59 2.34
CA LYS A 5 -24.35 12.77 3.18
C LYS A 5 -23.33 12.85 4.31
N ASP A 6 -23.02 11.70 4.92
CA ASP A 6 -22.10 11.56 6.04
C ASP A 6 -21.50 10.14 6.06
N ILE A 7 -20.52 9.95 6.94
CA ILE A 7 -19.78 8.68 7.06
C ILE A 7 -20.68 7.52 7.50
N ASP A 8 -21.74 7.79 8.28
CA ASP A 8 -22.67 6.77 8.74
C ASP A 8 -23.46 6.19 7.56
N GLU A 9 -23.95 7.05 6.64
CA GLU A 9 -24.59 6.60 5.40
C GLU A 9 -23.63 5.78 4.52
N ALA A 10 -22.37 6.23 4.38
CA ALA A 10 -21.37 5.48 3.62
C ALA A 10 -21.13 4.07 4.20
N LYS A 11 -21.11 3.93 5.54
CA LYS A 11 -20.93 2.65 6.24
C LYS A 11 -22.11 1.69 6.09
N GLU A 12 -23.32 2.17 5.79
CA GLU A 12 -24.44 1.29 5.43
C GLU A 12 -24.19 0.55 4.11
N TYR A 13 -23.50 1.18 3.17
CA TYR A 13 -23.12 0.60 1.88
C TYR A 13 -21.78 -0.16 1.92
N TYR A 14 -20.84 0.36 2.71
CA TYR A 14 -19.48 -0.15 2.87
C TYR A 14 -19.24 -0.48 4.36
N PRO A 15 -19.81 -1.58 4.86
CA PRO A 15 -19.71 -1.90 6.28
C PRO A 15 -18.25 -2.16 6.68
N GLU A 16 -17.80 -1.56 7.78
CA GLU A 16 -16.42 -1.60 8.28
C GLU A 16 -15.87 -3.04 8.45
N SER A 17 -16.75 -4.01 8.67
CA SER A 17 -16.38 -5.44 8.72
C SER A 17 -15.80 -6.02 7.41
N ARG A 18 -15.92 -5.28 6.29
CA ARG A 18 -15.53 -5.71 4.94
C ARG A 18 -14.81 -4.63 4.14
N TYR A 19 -14.87 -3.38 4.58
CA TYR A 19 -14.34 -2.25 3.85
C TYR A 19 -13.60 -1.29 4.77
N LEU A 20 -12.55 -0.71 4.23
CA LEU A 20 -11.82 0.41 4.78
C LEU A 20 -12.25 1.67 4.00
N ILE A 21 -12.66 2.73 4.70
CA ILE A 21 -13.05 4.01 4.11
C ILE A 21 -12.07 5.06 4.65
N LEU A 22 -11.27 5.65 3.78
CA LEU A 22 -10.19 6.57 4.17
C LEU A 22 -10.29 7.88 3.38
N THR A 23 -9.88 8.98 3.99
CA THR A 23 -9.50 10.18 3.23
C THR A 23 -8.26 9.90 2.37
N ASP A 24 -7.91 10.83 1.46
CA ASP A 24 -6.69 10.68 0.66
C ASP A 24 -5.42 10.60 1.52
N GLU A 25 -5.34 11.42 2.56
CA GLU A 25 -4.21 11.45 3.50
C GLU A 25 -4.10 10.13 4.27
N GLU A 26 -5.21 9.66 4.85
CA GLU A 26 -5.23 8.37 5.56
C GLU A 26 -4.92 7.19 4.64
N ALA A 27 -5.34 7.24 3.37
CA ALA A 27 -5.00 6.23 2.38
C ALA A 27 -3.51 6.22 2.04
N ASN A 28 -2.89 7.39 1.94
CA ASN A 28 -1.45 7.54 1.72
C ASN A 28 -0.62 7.06 2.92
N ASP A 29 -1.07 7.36 4.13
CA ASP A 29 -0.41 6.87 5.36
C ASP A 29 -0.54 5.35 5.49
N ALA A 30 -1.75 4.80 5.28
CA ALA A 30 -2.01 3.36 5.38
C ALA A 30 -1.20 2.56 4.35
N VAL A 31 -1.13 3.02 3.09
CA VAL A 31 -0.35 2.32 2.06
C VAL A 31 1.15 2.42 2.31
N PHE A 32 1.63 3.55 2.83
CA PHE A 32 3.03 3.72 3.22
C PHE A 32 3.42 2.71 4.30
N GLU A 33 2.64 2.64 5.39
CA GLU A 33 2.87 1.69 6.48
C GLU A 33 2.86 0.25 5.96
N TYR A 34 1.83 -0.13 5.19
CA TYR A 34 1.72 -1.48 4.63
C TYR A 34 2.94 -1.86 3.79
N ILE A 35 3.37 -1.00 2.86
CA ILE A 35 4.51 -1.27 1.98
C ILE A 35 5.79 -1.42 2.80
N VAL A 36 6.02 -0.53 3.77
CA VAL A 36 7.24 -0.57 4.60
C VAL A 36 7.29 -1.80 5.50
N GLU A 37 6.14 -2.30 5.97
CA GLU A 37 6.04 -3.53 6.77
C GLU A 37 6.10 -4.82 5.93
N SER A 38 5.93 -4.72 4.62
CA SER A 38 5.83 -5.87 3.70
C SER A 38 6.91 -5.94 2.61
N LEU A 39 7.98 -5.12 2.69
CA LEU A 39 9.09 -5.12 1.72
C LEU A 39 9.67 -6.51 1.45
N TRP A 40 9.65 -7.39 2.43
CA TRP A 40 10.09 -8.78 2.29
C TRP A 40 9.31 -9.60 1.25
N ALA A 41 8.06 -9.22 0.96
CA ALA A 41 7.18 -9.88 0.00
C ALA A 41 7.34 -9.32 -1.43
N PHE A 42 8.11 -8.24 -1.61
CA PHE A 42 8.32 -7.63 -2.93
C PHE A 42 9.21 -8.50 -3.82
N LYS A 43 9.00 -8.39 -5.13
CA LYS A 43 9.86 -9.02 -6.12
C LYS A 43 11.28 -8.46 -5.99
N SER A 44 12.27 -9.35 -5.94
CA SER A 44 13.68 -8.97 -5.85
C SER A 44 14.12 -8.07 -7.00
N GLU A 45 13.57 -8.27 -8.20
CA GLU A 45 13.82 -7.45 -9.38
C GLU A 45 13.35 -6.00 -9.23
N PHE A 46 12.21 -5.78 -8.56
CA PHE A 46 11.70 -4.43 -8.28
C PHE A 46 12.60 -3.73 -7.25
N LEU A 47 12.92 -4.40 -6.15
CA LEU A 47 13.83 -3.82 -5.15
C LEU A 47 15.21 -3.50 -5.75
N ALA A 48 15.72 -4.35 -6.64
CA ALA A 48 16.96 -4.10 -7.36
C ALA A 48 16.89 -2.89 -8.29
N SER A 49 15.79 -2.72 -9.03
CA SER A 49 15.63 -1.57 -9.94
C SER A 49 15.59 -0.24 -9.19
N GLU A 50 14.94 -0.21 -8.02
CA GLU A 50 14.80 1.02 -7.23
C GLU A 50 16.06 1.37 -6.42
N THR A 51 16.84 0.37 -5.98
CA THR A 51 17.98 0.60 -5.07
C THR A 51 19.35 0.67 -5.76
N ASP A 52 19.43 0.34 -7.05
CA ASP A 52 20.68 0.16 -7.82
C ASP A 52 21.62 -0.89 -7.18
N LEU A 53 21.06 -1.84 -6.42
CA LEU A 53 21.78 -2.99 -5.87
C LEU A 53 21.58 -4.22 -6.76
N PRO A 54 22.57 -5.14 -6.81
CA PRO A 54 22.41 -6.41 -7.53
C PRO A 54 21.20 -7.21 -7.02
N VAL A 55 20.42 -7.78 -7.95
CA VAL A 55 19.22 -8.58 -7.63
C VAL A 55 19.53 -9.77 -6.71
N GLU A 56 20.76 -10.27 -6.75
CA GLU A 56 21.26 -11.35 -5.89
C GLU A 56 21.21 -10.99 -4.40
N VAL A 57 21.35 -9.71 -4.05
CA VAL A 57 21.23 -9.24 -2.67
C VAL A 57 19.83 -9.53 -2.14
N PHE A 58 18.80 -9.17 -2.92
CA PHE A 58 17.40 -9.37 -2.52
C PHE A 58 16.98 -10.83 -2.62
N LYS A 59 17.49 -11.59 -3.60
CA LYS A 59 17.26 -13.04 -3.69
C LYS A 59 17.84 -13.82 -2.50
N ALA A 60 18.96 -13.36 -1.95
CA ALA A 60 19.53 -13.95 -0.74
C ALA A 60 18.68 -13.64 0.51
N LEU A 61 18.02 -12.47 0.54
CA LEU A 61 17.15 -12.06 1.64
C LEU A 61 15.76 -12.69 1.58
N SER A 62 15.19 -12.87 0.39
CA SER A 62 13.81 -13.36 0.21
C SER A 62 13.54 -14.73 0.85
N GLY A 63 14.57 -15.56 1.05
CA GLY A 63 14.44 -16.86 1.73
C GLY A 63 14.16 -16.77 3.23
N GLN A 64 14.25 -15.59 3.83
CA GLN A 64 13.99 -15.35 5.26
C GLN A 64 12.57 -14.82 5.52
N CYS A 65 11.75 -14.64 4.48
CA CYS A 65 10.38 -14.12 4.58
C CYS A 65 10.34 -12.83 5.42
N GLU A 66 9.41 -12.72 6.38
CA GLU A 66 9.19 -11.55 7.24
C GLU A 66 10.47 -11.09 7.97
N ASP A 67 11.37 -12.02 8.33
CA ASP A 67 12.62 -11.70 9.03
C ASP A 67 13.58 -10.85 8.18
N ALA A 68 13.42 -10.86 6.85
CA ALA A 68 14.19 -10.02 5.94
C ALA A 68 13.70 -8.57 5.86
N ASN A 69 12.52 -8.24 6.41
CA ASN A 69 11.91 -6.92 6.21
C ASN A 69 12.82 -5.80 6.74
N GLU A 70 13.33 -5.93 7.96
CA GLU A 70 14.17 -4.92 8.60
C GLU A 70 15.54 -4.75 7.89
N PRO A 71 16.26 -5.81 7.49
CA PRO A 71 17.41 -5.68 6.59
C PRO A 71 17.10 -4.97 5.27
N ILE A 72 16.01 -5.33 4.58
CA ILE A 72 15.62 -4.71 3.31
C ILE A 72 15.32 -3.23 3.51
N LYS A 73 14.55 -2.88 4.54
CA LYS A 73 14.24 -1.50 4.92
C LYS A 73 15.51 -0.67 5.08
N LYS A 74 16.51 -1.18 5.79
CA LYS A 74 17.82 -0.51 5.96
C LYS A 74 18.57 -0.32 4.64
N LEU A 75 18.50 -1.28 3.71
CA LEU A 75 19.10 -1.13 2.39
C LEU A 75 18.40 -0.03 1.59
N VAL A 76 17.07 0.00 1.60
CA VAL A 76 16.26 1.04 0.94
C VAL A 76 16.60 2.42 1.52
N GLU A 77 16.62 2.58 2.84
CA GLU A 77 16.97 3.84 3.51
C GLU A 77 18.39 4.35 3.16
N LYS A 78 19.33 3.44 2.85
CA LYS A 78 20.70 3.78 2.46
C LYS A 78 20.89 3.98 0.96
N THR A 79 19.87 3.69 0.15
CA THR A 79 19.92 3.77 -1.31
C THR A 79 18.94 4.83 -1.80
N CYS A 80 17.72 4.46 -2.19
CA CYS A 80 16.72 5.37 -2.76
C CYS A 80 15.83 6.07 -1.71
N GLY A 81 15.76 5.56 -0.48
CA GLY A 81 14.85 6.05 0.56
C GLY A 81 13.45 5.43 0.47
N LEU A 82 12.74 5.41 1.61
CA LEU A 82 11.42 4.76 1.70
C LEU A 82 10.33 5.49 0.90
N LEU A 83 10.32 6.83 0.94
CA LEU A 83 9.31 7.62 0.23
C LEU A 83 9.38 7.37 -1.29
N PRO A 84 10.54 7.51 -1.98
CA PRO A 84 10.61 7.20 -3.41
C PRO A 84 10.25 5.75 -3.76
N LEU A 85 10.60 4.79 -2.91
CA LEU A 85 10.24 3.38 -3.12
C LEU A 85 8.72 3.17 -3.03
N VAL A 86 8.07 3.78 -2.03
CA VAL A 86 6.61 3.72 -1.84
C VAL A 86 5.91 4.38 -3.04
N ASP A 87 6.37 5.55 -3.48
CA ASP A 87 5.83 6.22 -4.67
C ASP A 87 5.96 5.35 -5.93
N ALA A 88 7.10 4.67 -6.09
CA ALA A 88 7.32 3.75 -7.21
C ALA A 88 6.39 2.53 -7.15
N ALA A 89 6.17 1.96 -5.97
CA ALA A 89 5.27 0.82 -5.77
C ALA A 89 3.81 1.19 -6.04
N ILE A 90 3.35 2.35 -5.54
CA ILE A 90 2.01 2.88 -5.83
C ILE A 90 1.86 3.19 -7.33
N SER A 91 2.89 3.75 -7.97
CA SER A 91 2.85 4.03 -9.41
C SER A 91 2.79 2.75 -10.25
N ALA A 92 3.33 1.63 -9.77
CA ALA A 92 3.33 0.36 -10.49
C ALA A 92 2.01 -0.41 -10.32
N ASP A 93 1.50 -0.51 -9.09
CA ASP A 93 0.40 -1.42 -8.75
C ASP A 93 -0.85 -0.71 -8.19
N GLY A 94 -0.76 0.58 -7.83
CA GLY A 94 -1.83 1.34 -7.20
C GLY A 94 -2.03 1.01 -5.72
N ARG A 95 -2.66 1.91 -4.94
CA ARG A 95 -2.90 1.67 -3.50
C ARG A 95 -3.86 0.49 -3.27
N GLY A 96 -4.82 0.28 -4.17
CA GLY A 96 -5.76 -0.84 -4.13
C GLY A 96 -5.07 -2.20 -4.03
N HIS A 97 -3.95 -2.40 -4.72
CA HIS A 97 -3.17 -3.63 -4.66
C HIS A 97 -2.71 -3.98 -3.24
N PHE A 98 -2.38 -2.96 -2.45
CA PHE A 98 -1.85 -3.10 -1.10
C PHE A 98 -2.95 -3.10 -0.03
N LEU A 99 -3.96 -2.22 -0.18
CA LEU A 99 -4.98 -2.00 0.86
C LEU A 99 -6.27 -2.83 0.65
N SER A 100 -6.59 -3.24 -0.58
CA SER A 100 -7.78 -4.03 -0.90
C SER A 100 -7.43 -5.52 -1.01
N THR A 101 -7.39 -6.21 0.12
CA THR A 101 -6.98 -7.62 0.19
C THR A 101 -7.93 -8.59 -0.52
N TYR A 102 -9.15 -8.15 -0.88
CA TYR A 102 -10.14 -9.00 -1.55
C TYR A 102 -10.10 -8.90 -3.09
N ASP A 103 -10.05 -7.69 -3.64
CA ASP A 103 -10.16 -7.45 -5.09
C ASP A 103 -9.04 -6.58 -5.67
N GLY A 104 -8.18 -5.98 -4.84
CA GLY A 104 -7.10 -5.11 -5.31
C GLY A 104 -7.55 -3.75 -5.84
N GLU A 105 -8.83 -3.39 -5.69
CA GLU A 105 -9.39 -2.17 -6.25
C GLU A 105 -9.42 -1.01 -5.24
N GLU A 106 -9.32 0.21 -5.77
CA GLU A 106 -9.56 1.46 -5.05
C GLU A 106 -10.84 2.10 -5.61
N THR A 107 -11.84 2.32 -4.75
CA THR A 107 -13.09 2.97 -5.16
C THR A 107 -13.21 4.36 -4.57
N GLU A 108 -13.28 5.37 -5.43
CA GLU A 108 -13.54 6.76 -5.03
C GLU A 108 -15.04 7.02 -4.77
N ILE A 109 -15.32 7.60 -3.61
CA ILE A 109 -16.65 8.06 -3.17
C ILE A 109 -16.55 9.49 -2.65
N GLN A 110 -17.67 10.20 -2.61
CA GLN A 110 -17.76 11.53 -2.03
C GLN A 110 -18.60 11.47 -0.75
N ILE A 111 -18.15 12.09 0.33
CA ILE A 111 -18.92 12.25 1.58
C ILE A 111 -18.99 13.75 1.88
N GLY A 112 -20.18 14.32 1.74
CA GLY A 112 -20.33 15.78 1.73
C GLY A 112 -19.61 16.39 0.53
N ASP A 113 -18.63 17.25 0.79
CA ASP A 113 -17.80 17.93 -0.22
C ASP A 113 -16.36 17.36 -0.28
N GLU A 114 -16.09 16.26 0.43
CA GLU A 114 -14.76 15.64 0.52
C GLU A 114 -14.73 14.26 -0.18
N ASP A 115 -13.60 13.95 -0.80
CA ASP A 115 -13.36 12.67 -1.49
C ASP A 115 -12.75 11.65 -0.51
N TYR A 116 -13.26 10.42 -0.60
CA TYR A 116 -12.84 9.27 0.19
C TYR A 116 -12.56 8.08 -0.72
N TYR A 117 -11.71 7.18 -0.25
CA TYR A 117 -11.28 5.98 -0.95
C TYR A 117 -11.69 4.75 -0.16
N VAL A 118 -12.28 3.79 -0.86
CA VAL A 118 -12.82 2.58 -0.29
C VAL A 118 -12.05 1.37 -0.81
N TYR A 119 -11.59 0.54 0.13
CA TYR A 119 -10.86 -0.69 -0.12
C TYR A 119 -11.59 -1.88 0.48
N ARG A 120 -11.65 -3.01 -0.24
CA ARG A 120 -12.35 -4.20 0.22
C ARG A 120 -11.40 -5.16 0.91
N THR A 121 -11.66 -5.44 2.18
CA THR A 121 -10.77 -6.23 3.04
C THR A 121 -11.29 -7.65 3.34
N ASN A 122 -12.52 -8.01 2.89
CA ASN A 122 -13.13 -9.35 3.06
C ASN A 122 -14.34 -9.65 2.11
#